data_AF-A0A078A8A9-F1
#
_entry.id   AF-A0A078A8A9-F1
#
_cell.length_a   1.000
_cell.length_b   1.000
_cell.length_c   1.000
_cell.angle_alpha   90.00
_cell.angle_beta   90.00
_cell.angle_gamma   90.00
#
_symmetry.space_group_name_H-M   'P 1'
#
loop_
_entity.id
_entity.type
_entity.pdbx_description
1 polymer ?
#
loop_
_entity_poly.entity_id
_entity_poly.type
_entity_poly.pdbx_seq_one_letter_code
_entity_poly.pdbx_strand_id
1 'polypeptide(L)'
;MSNNQRDKTTKPFYFDPEQHEIPSRAEDYNKSPAYVEAKDLDFNCQTYAYAYSQTVVRRLAAEQPDFFEENGTTKLDLIMHLVNNMCLPVTKYKNRMFRERTAEIKSEYHLKDEIRRLSNGGDKFHPYI
;
A
#
# COMPACT_ATOMS: atom_id res chain seq x y z
N MET A 1 -51.22 -17.55 19.13
CA MET A 1 -49.97 -17.87 18.40
C MET A 1 -49.15 -16.61 18.34
N SER A 2 -48.20 -16.42 19.26
CA SER A 2 -47.29 -15.26 19.25
C SER A 2 -45.89 -15.75 18.91
N ASN A 3 -45.45 -15.46 17.68
CA ASN A 3 -44.08 -15.73 17.24
C ASN A 3 -43.15 -14.72 17.90
N ASN A 4 -42.58 -15.07 19.05
CA ASN A 4 -41.46 -14.35 19.65
C ASN A 4 -40.20 -14.57 18.80
N GLN A 5 -40.08 -13.83 17.69
CA GLN A 5 -38.79 -13.67 17.00
C GLN A 5 -37.88 -12.85 17.91
N ARG A 6 -36.99 -13.53 18.65
CA ARG A 6 -35.92 -12.88 19.41
C ARG A 6 -35.02 -12.10 18.44
N ASP A 7 -34.80 -10.83 18.75
CA ASP A 7 -33.94 -9.94 17.97
C ASP A 7 -32.54 -10.57 17.83
N LYS A 8 -32.12 -10.77 16.58
CA LYS A 8 -30.93 -11.57 16.26
C LYS A 8 -29.64 -10.91 16.77
N THR A 9 -29.66 -9.59 16.94
CA THR A 9 -28.58 -8.74 17.48
C THR A 9 -28.17 -9.12 18.92
N THR A 10 -29.03 -9.81 19.67
CA THR A 10 -28.74 -10.23 21.06
C THR A 10 -27.99 -11.55 21.18
N LYS A 11 -27.70 -12.24 20.06
CA LYS A 11 -26.99 -13.53 20.10
C LYS A 11 -25.48 -13.30 20.20
N PRO A 12 -24.76 -14.01 21.08
CA PRO A 12 -23.32 -13.85 21.29
C PRO A 12 -22.44 -14.19 20.07
N PHE A 13 -23.00 -14.76 19.01
CA PHE A 13 -22.32 -15.08 17.75
C PHE A 13 -23.09 -14.56 16.53
N TYR A 14 -23.97 -13.56 16.69
CA TYR A 14 -24.57 -12.91 15.54
C TYR A 14 -23.50 -12.10 14.82
N PHE A 15 -23.09 -12.60 13.66
CA PHE A 15 -22.22 -11.90 12.73
C PHE A 15 -23.11 -11.22 11.69
N ASP A 16 -23.13 -9.89 11.67
CA ASP A 16 -23.78 -9.13 10.62
C ASP A 16 -22.76 -8.89 9.48
N PRO A 17 -22.88 -9.62 8.36
CA PRO A 17 -21.93 -9.49 7.26
C PRO A 17 -21.95 -8.10 6.62
N GLU A 18 -23.04 -7.33 6.75
CA GLU A 18 -23.12 -5.95 6.22
C GLU A 18 -22.40 -4.93 7.13
N GLN A 19 -22.30 -5.19 8.44
CA GLN A 19 -21.54 -4.33 9.37
C GLN A 19 -20.04 -4.66 9.40
N HIS A 20 -19.67 -5.85 8.96
CA HIS A 20 -18.30 -6.36 8.96
C HIS A 20 -17.74 -6.59 7.56
N GLU A 21 -18.17 -5.83 6.55
CA GLU A 21 -17.41 -5.71 5.32
C GLU A 21 -16.03 -5.15 5.67
N ILE A 22 -15.03 -6.02 5.72
CA ILE A 22 -13.64 -5.62 5.88
C ILE A 22 -13.29 -4.93 4.56
N PRO A 23 -13.09 -3.58 4.55
CA PRO A 23 -12.68 -2.92 3.32
C PRO A 23 -11.43 -3.61 2.81
N SER A 24 -11.34 -3.74 1.49
CA SER A 24 -10.12 -4.26 0.87
C SER A 24 -8.94 -3.48 1.44
N ARG A 25 -7.89 -4.16 1.91
CA ARG A 25 -6.71 -3.48 2.47
C ARG A 25 -6.17 -2.41 1.52
N ALA A 26 -6.37 -2.56 0.20
CA ALA A 26 -6.02 -1.56 -0.80
C ALA A 26 -6.82 -0.25 -0.69
N GLU A 27 -8.11 -0.31 -0.35
CA GLU A 27 -8.97 0.85 -0.15
C GLU A 27 -8.56 1.66 1.07
N ASP A 28 -8.12 1.00 2.14
CA ASP A 28 -7.67 1.66 3.38
C ASP A 28 -6.41 2.52 3.18
N TYR A 29 -5.54 2.13 2.25
CA TYR A 29 -4.38 2.94 1.87
C TYR A 29 -4.77 4.15 1.03
N ASN A 30 -5.75 4.01 0.12
CA ASN A 30 -6.21 5.10 -0.74
C ASN A 30 -6.99 6.20 0.03
N LYS A 31 -7.37 5.95 1.29
CA LYS A 31 -7.95 6.97 2.18
C LYS A 31 -6.94 8.03 2.64
N SER A 32 -5.64 7.76 2.56
CA SER A 32 -4.60 8.72 2.93
C SER A 32 -4.20 9.57 1.72
N PRO A 33 -4.49 10.88 1.70
CA PRO A 33 -4.10 11.74 0.58
C PRO A 33 -2.58 11.77 0.39
N ALA A 34 -1.81 11.75 1.49
CA ALA A 34 -0.36 11.72 1.45
C ALA A 34 0.20 10.45 0.79
N TYR A 35 -0.41 9.28 1.04
CA TYR A 35 0.00 8.05 0.37
C TYR A 35 -0.38 8.03 -1.12
N VAL A 36 -1.56 8.55 -1.47
CA VAL A 36 -2.01 8.67 -2.86
C VAL A 36 -1.08 9.59 -3.65
N GLU A 37 -0.80 10.78 -3.14
CA GLU A 37 0.14 11.72 -3.76
C GLU A 37 1.53 11.10 -3.94
N ALA A 38 2.04 10.40 -2.93
CA ALA A 38 3.35 9.76 -3.01
C ALA A 38 3.39 8.60 -4.02
N LYS A 39 2.29 7.86 -4.15
CA LYS A 39 2.13 6.79 -5.14
C LYS A 39 2.08 7.37 -6.56
N ASP A 40 1.31 8.43 -6.76
CA ASP A 40 1.20 9.09 -8.07
C ASP A 40 2.53 9.72 -8.48
N LEU A 41 3.25 10.32 -7.53
CA LEU A 41 4.59 10.86 -7.77
C LEU A 41 5.59 9.77 -8.19
N ASP A 42 5.58 8.60 -7.53
CA ASP A 42 6.44 7.47 -7.89
C ASP A 42 6.09 6.91 -9.28
N PHE A 43 4.80 6.77 -9.59
CA PHE A 43 4.35 6.34 -10.92
C PHE A 43 4.78 7.31 -12.02
N ASN A 44 4.59 8.61 -11.80
CA ASN A 44 5.01 9.65 -12.73
C ASN A 44 6.54 9.64 -12.90
N CYS A 45 7.29 9.53 -11.81
CA CYS A 45 8.74 9.43 -11.87
C CYS A 45 9.17 8.25 -12.75
N GLN A 46 8.65 7.04 -12.50
CA GLN A 46 9.03 5.85 -13.27
C GLN A 46 8.71 6.03 -14.76
N THR A 47 7.55 6.59 -15.09
CA THR A 47 7.12 6.83 -16.47
C THR A 47 8.07 7.78 -17.20
N TYR A 48 8.37 8.94 -16.60
CA TYR A 48 9.28 9.92 -17.22
C TYR A 48 10.74 9.44 -17.23
N ALA A 49 11.20 8.83 -16.14
CA ALA A 49 12.54 8.28 -16.04
C ALA A 49 12.77 7.17 -17.08
N TYR A 50 11.76 6.35 -17.35
CA TYR A 50 11.84 5.30 -18.37
C TYR A 50 11.97 5.90 -19.78
N ALA A 51 11.10 6.85 -20.13
CA ALA A 51 11.16 7.54 -21.43
C ALA A 51 12.50 8.28 -21.64
N TYR A 52 12.99 8.94 -20.59
CA TYR A 52 14.30 9.59 -20.62
C TYR A 52 15.44 8.57 -20.80
N SER A 53 15.45 7.50 -20.01
CA SER A 53 16.48 6.46 -20.07
C SER A 53 16.51 5.77 -21.43
N GLN A 54 15.35 5.50 -22.04
CA GLN A 54 15.30 4.97 -23.41
C GLN A 54 16.00 5.90 -24.41
N THR A 55 15.78 7.21 -24.29
CA THR A 55 16.42 8.21 -25.16
C THR A 55 17.93 8.23 -24.96
N VAL A 56 18.39 8.19 -23.70
CA VAL A 56 19.83 8.14 -23.36
C VAL A 56 20.48 6.89 -23.92
N VAL A 57 19.88 5.72 -23.67
CA VAL A 57 20.40 4.42 -24.15
C VAL A 57 20.42 4.34 -25.67
N ARG A 58 19.42 4.93 -26.35
CA ARG A 58 19.42 5.02 -27.81
C ARG A 58 20.55 5.90 -28.35
N ARG A 59 20.84 7.02 -27.70
CA ARG A 59 21.98 7.88 -28.07
C ARG A 59 23.31 7.17 -27.83
N LEU A 60 23.45 6.52 -26.68
CA LEU A 60 24.64 5.73 -26.34
C LEU A 60 24.90 4.65 -27.38
N ALA A 61 23.87 3.91 -27.81
CA ALA A 61 24.01 2.90 -28.85
C ALA A 61 24.39 3.47 -30.24
N ALA A 62 24.10 4.74 -30.50
CA ALA A 62 24.48 5.41 -31.75
C ALA A 62 25.90 5.99 -31.68
N GLU A 63 26.32 6.46 -30.52
CA GLU A 63 27.66 7.01 -30.28
C GLU A 63 28.71 5.91 -30.04
N GLN A 64 28.32 4.81 -29.39
CA GLN A 64 29.18 3.68 -29.02
C GLN A 64 28.43 2.36 -29.25
N PRO A 65 28.50 1.77 -30.46
CA PRO A 65 27.73 0.56 -30.79
C PRO A 65 28.15 -0.65 -29.95
N ASP A 66 29.44 -0.75 -29.59
CA ASP A 66 30.02 -1.90 -28.91
C ASP A 66 29.88 -1.84 -27.36
N PHE A 67 29.36 -0.72 -26.83
CA PHE A 67 29.26 -0.47 -25.39
C PHE A 67 28.60 -1.62 -24.61
N PHE A 68 27.54 -2.20 -25.17
CA PHE A 68 26.77 -3.26 -24.50
C PHE A 68 27.49 -4.60 -24.50
N GLU A 69 28.29 -4.88 -25.54
CA GLU A 69 29.09 -6.10 -25.64
C GLU A 69 30.32 -6.02 -24.72
N GLU A 70 31.01 -4.88 -24.71
CA GLU A 70 32.19 -4.65 -23.87
C GLU A 70 31.86 -4.69 -22.37
N ASN A 71 30.73 -4.10 -21.98
CA ASN A 71 30.31 -4.04 -20.58
C ASN A 71 29.45 -5.24 -20.14
N GLY A 72 29.15 -6.18 -21.05
CA GLY A 72 28.32 -7.35 -20.75
C GLY A 72 26.94 -7.00 -20.17
N THR A 73 26.36 -5.87 -20.60
CA THR A 73 25.10 -5.36 -20.07
C THR A 73 24.06 -5.26 -21.17
N THR A 74 22.79 -5.48 -20.85
CA THR A 74 21.72 -5.30 -21.82
C THR A 74 21.20 -3.86 -21.79
N LYS A 75 20.61 -3.40 -22.90
CA LYS A 75 19.91 -2.11 -22.97
C LYS A 75 18.86 -1.97 -21.87
N LEU A 76 18.15 -3.07 -21.58
CA LEU A 76 17.11 -3.09 -20.56
C LEU A 76 17.70 -2.94 -19.15
N ASP A 77 18.81 -3.61 -18.85
CA ASP A 77 19.46 -3.50 -17.54
C ASP A 77 19.93 -2.08 -17.28
N LEU A 78 20.54 -1.43 -18.28
CA LEU A 78 20.97 -0.04 -18.16
C LEU A 78 19.79 0.91 -17.96
N ILE A 79 18.68 0.70 -18.68
CA ILE A 79 17.44 1.49 -18.47
C ILE A 79 16.93 1.29 -17.05
N MET A 80 16.82 0.06 -16.57
CA MET A 80 16.35 -0.23 -15.21
C MET A 80 17.26 0.42 -14.16
N HIS A 81 18.59 0.34 -14.34
CA HIS A 81 19.55 0.96 -13.44
C HIS A 81 19.40 2.48 -13.39
N LEU A 82 19.22 3.13 -14.54
CA LEU A 82 18.99 4.57 -14.64
C LEU A 82 17.67 4.97 -13.97
N VAL A 83 16.57 4.27 -14.25
CA VAL A 83 15.26 4.51 -13.65
C VAL A 83 15.31 4.37 -12.13
N ASN A 84 15.91 3.29 -11.63
CA ASN A 84 16.03 3.04 -10.20
C ASN A 84 16.80 4.14 -9.49
N ASN A 85 17.90 4.63 -10.07
CA ASN A 85 18.67 5.72 -9.49
C ASN A 85 17.94 7.06 -9.52
N MET A 86 17.26 7.38 -10.62
CA MET A 86 16.48 8.62 -10.74
C MET A 86 15.30 8.66 -9.77
N CYS A 87 14.58 7.54 -9.61
CA CYS A 87 13.38 7.49 -8.79
C CYS A 87 13.60 7.07 -7.34
N LEU A 88 14.83 6.69 -6.95
CA LEU A 88 15.17 6.32 -5.58
C LEU A 88 14.62 7.26 -4.49
N PRO A 89 14.78 8.61 -4.55
CA PRO A 89 14.24 9.49 -3.52
C PRO A 89 12.70 9.43 -3.44
N VAL A 90 12.03 9.35 -4.59
CA VAL A 90 10.56 9.29 -4.66
C VAL A 90 10.05 7.95 -4.14
N THR A 91 10.70 6.86 -4.51
CA THR A 91 10.38 5.52 -4.01
C THR A 91 10.58 5.43 -2.49
N LYS A 92 11.65 6.05 -1.95
CA LYS A 92 11.85 6.17 -0.49
C LYS A 92 10.71 6.96 0.17
N TYR A 93 10.28 8.07 -0.43
CA TYR A 93 9.17 8.88 0.07
C TYR A 93 7.85 8.08 0.09
N LYS A 94 7.49 7.43 -1.03
CA LYS A 94 6.32 6.54 -1.11
C LYS A 94 6.37 5.44 -0.04
N ASN A 95 7.52 4.80 0.13
CA ASN A 95 7.68 3.73 1.12
C ASN A 95 7.55 4.25 2.56
N ARG A 96 7.93 5.50 2.84
CA ARG A 96 7.71 6.14 4.14
C ARG A 96 6.22 6.37 4.38
N MET A 97 5.52 7.01 3.44
CA MET A 97 4.08 7.26 3.54
C MET A 97 3.28 5.96 3.67
N PHE A 98 3.70 4.89 2.96
CA PHE A 98 3.11 3.56 3.11
C PHE A 98 3.22 3.02 4.54
N ARG A 99 4.40 3.14 5.15
CA ARG A 99 4.65 2.65 6.52
C ARG A 99 3.85 3.45 7.55
N GLU A 100 3.80 4.77 7.39
CA GLU A 100 3.00 5.67 8.23
C GLU A 100 1.52 5.28 8.16
N ARG A 101 0.96 5.14 6.94
CA ARG A 101 -0.43 4.71 6.79
C ARG A 101 -0.68 3.30 7.30
N THR A 102 0.27 2.38 7.14
CA THR A 102 0.17 1.03 7.72
C THR A 102 0.08 1.09 9.25
N ALA A 103 0.86 1.98 9.88
CA ALA A 103 0.82 2.15 11.32
C ALA A 103 -0.52 2.74 11.79
N GLU A 104 -1.04 3.75 11.09
CA GLU A 104 -2.37 4.32 11.34
C GLU A 104 -3.46 3.27 11.23
N ILE A 105 -3.50 2.52 10.12
CA ILE A 105 -4.48 1.45 9.89
C ILE A 105 -4.44 0.45 11.05
N LYS A 106 -3.24 -0.02 11.43
CA LYS A 106 -3.10 -0.94 12.57
C LYS A 106 -3.63 -0.32 13.87
N SER A 107 -3.32 0.95 14.14
CA SER A 107 -3.80 1.64 15.33
C SER A 107 -5.34 1.76 15.34
N GLU A 108 -5.96 2.11 14.22
CA GLU A 108 -7.42 2.19 14.07
C GLU A 108 -8.08 0.83 14.35
N TYR A 109 -7.53 -0.26 13.81
CA TYR A 109 -8.04 -1.62 14.06
C TYR A 109 -7.85 -2.07 15.52
N HIS A 110 -6.74 -1.73 16.17
CA HIS A 110 -6.53 -2.06 17.58
C HIS A 110 -7.44 -1.26 18.54
N LEU A 111 -7.90 -0.07 18.13
CA LEU A 111 -8.76 0.79 18.93
C LEU A 111 -10.26 0.48 18.78
N LYS A 112 -10.66 -0.34 17.80
CA LYS A 112 -12.06 -0.79 17.69
C LYS A 112 -12.42 -1.72 18.85
N ASP A 113 -13.42 -1.33 19.62
CA ASP A 113 -13.85 -2.02 20.85
C ASP A 113 -14.26 -3.49 20.59
N GLU A 114 -14.79 -3.79 19.40
CA GLU A 114 -15.14 -5.16 18.97
C GLU A 114 -13.92 -6.08 18.87
N ILE A 115 -12.82 -5.61 18.27
CA ILE A 115 -11.57 -6.38 18.16
C ILE A 115 -10.91 -6.50 19.53
N ARG A 116 -11.00 -5.46 20.35
CA ARG A 116 -10.50 -5.48 21.74
C ARG A 116 -11.24 -6.50 22.59
N ARG A 117 -12.57 -6.58 22.47
CA ARG A 117 -13.40 -7.60 23.13
C ARG A 117 -13.06 -8.99 22.61
N LEU A 118 -12.91 -9.19 21.30
CA LEU A 118 -12.47 -10.46 20.72
C LEU A 118 -11.10 -10.91 21.23
N SER A 119 -10.13 -10.00 21.31
CA SER A 119 -8.78 -10.28 21.83
C SER A 119 -8.75 -10.59 23.33
N ASN A 120 -9.69 -10.04 24.10
CA ASN A 120 -9.81 -10.25 25.55
C ASN A 120 -10.83 -11.34 25.94
N GLY A 121 -11.20 -12.24 25.02
CA GLY A 121 -12.12 -13.34 25.32
C GLY A 121 -13.57 -12.91 25.59
N GLY A 122 -13.98 -11.73 25.12
CA GLY A 122 -15.33 -11.19 25.22
C GLY A 122 -15.53 -10.18 26.35
N ASP A 123 -14.52 -9.91 27.17
CA ASP A 123 -14.67 -9.03 28.33
C ASP A 123 -14.67 -7.53 27.93
N LYS A 124 -15.61 -6.76 28.48
CA LYS A 124 -15.69 -5.31 28.20
C LYS A 124 -14.50 -4.63 28.88
N PHE A 125 -13.76 -3.83 28.11
CA PHE A 125 -12.68 -3.04 28.67
C PHE A 125 -13.27 -2.01 29.66
N HIS A 126 -13.09 -2.22 30.96
CA HIS A 126 -13.43 -1.26 32.00
C HIS A 126 -12.16 -0.46 32.34
N PRO A 127 -12.01 0.80 31.88
CA PRO A 127 -10.77 1.57 32.08
C PRO A 127 -10.55 2.06 33.52
N TYR A 128 -11.46 1.77 34.44
CA TYR A 128 -11.37 2.14 35.85
C TYR A 128 -11.80 0.97 36.74
N ILE A 129 -10.93 -0.02 36.91
CA ILE A 129 -10.85 -0.91 38.07
C ILE A 129 -9.38 -1.05 38.42
#